data_AF-R4PY44-F1
#
_entry.id   AF-R4PY44-F1
#
_cell.length_a   1.000
_cell.length_b   1.000
_cell.length_c   1.000
_cell.angle_alpha   90.00
_cell.angle_beta   90.00
_cell.angle_gamma   90.00
#
_symmetry.space_group_name_H-M   'P 1'
#
loop_
_entity.id
_entity.type
_entity.pdbx_description
1 polymer ?
#
loop_
_entity_poly.entity_id
_entity_poly.type
_entity_poly.pdbx_seq_one_letter_code
_entity_poly.pdbx_strand_id
1 'polypeptide(L)'
;MFRKARTIKVVVWYLCLLALIAILLPVILERVGIISASISLSVLQPILVTATALITRQVTRGQHDRVRHKAEKSLIISSVLSVWFVLYFLSGLAVTYVNNAVAVNWQTVVINLATFGVTAAALEYVRHGIMLLGGRRNVVWLGVIIGTLFSVQQISFSQFDNAASIADFTKITVSSLVPAFASSVLLTYLAFTAGLGSQLTYRLGVIAVMFVPPIIPKYDWYMTGIAWTALAVGVYIAIDRNRHDIAEPTRHHQRARDTQNIAFVIVMIALISFMTGAFSYRPQVIMSNSMKPVYERGAVVIVQKANPMDVQVGDIVQYEATGHSTTHRVIAIDFTSDGSGKRVFLTQGDNSPSPDMPVQADQIVGIVRAQVPYVGYPSVWLKEFAK
;
A
#
# COMPACT_ATOMS: atom_id res chain seq x y z
N MET A 1 -17.84 18.25 -28.98
CA MET A 1 -18.02 17.87 -27.57
C MET A 1 -19.46 18.09 -27.09
N PHE A 2 -20.02 19.31 -27.19
CA PHE A 2 -21.37 19.66 -26.71
C PHE A 2 -22.57 18.95 -27.39
N ARG A 3 -22.53 18.61 -28.68
CA ARG A 3 -23.64 17.88 -29.35
C ARG A 3 -23.85 16.46 -28.82
N LYS A 4 -22.82 15.80 -28.26
CA LYS A 4 -22.94 14.44 -27.70
C LYS A 4 -23.56 14.43 -26.29
N ALA A 5 -23.40 15.51 -25.52
CA ALA A 5 -23.92 15.62 -24.15
C ALA A 5 -25.45 15.49 -24.05
N ARG A 6 -26.18 15.91 -25.10
CA ARG A 6 -27.66 15.80 -25.17
C ARG A 6 -28.18 14.36 -25.30
N THR A 7 -27.32 13.39 -25.61
CA THR A 7 -27.72 11.97 -25.72
C THR A 7 -27.67 11.23 -24.39
N ILE A 8 -27.11 11.85 -23.35
CA ILE A 8 -26.98 11.28 -22.02
C ILE A 8 -28.19 11.69 -21.19
N LYS A 9 -28.75 10.75 -20.41
CA LYS A 9 -29.84 11.04 -19.47
C LYS A 9 -29.39 12.15 -18.51
N VAL A 10 -30.24 13.17 -18.31
CA VAL A 10 -29.95 14.31 -17.43
C VAL A 10 -29.51 13.84 -16.01
N VAL A 11 -30.10 12.74 -15.55
CA VAL A 11 -29.78 12.11 -14.26
C VAL A 11 -28.30 11.76 -14.09
N VAL A 12 -27.58 11.43 -15.16
CA VAL A 12 -26.13 11.16 -15.10
C VAL A 12 -25.37 12.42 -14.64
N TRP A 13 -25.74 13.58 -15.15
CA TRP A 13 -25.10 14.85 -14.79
C TRP A 13 -25.42 15.25 -13.34
N TYR A 14 -26.65 15.00 -12.86
CA TYR A 14 -26.99 15.19 -11.46
C TYR A 14 -26.17 14.29 -10.53
N LEU A 15 -25.97 13.02 -10.89
CA LEU A 15 -25.10 12.12 -10.12
C LEU A 15 -23.63 12.55 -10.14
N CYS A 16 -23.11 13.03 -11.28
CA CYS A 16 -21.76 13.60 -11.34
C CYS A 16 -21.62 14.83 -10.43
N LEU A 17 -22.59 15.75 -10.47
CA LEU A 17 -22.58 16.94 -9.60
C LEU A 17 -22.65 16.54 -8.13
N LEU A 18 -23.52 15.59 -7.78
CA LEU A 18 -23.69 15.14 -6.41
C LEU A 18 -22.43 14.41 -5.89
N ALA A 19 -21.77 13.61 -6.74
CA ALA A 19 -20.47 13.02 -6.43
C ALA A 19 -19.38 14.08 -6.23
N LEU A 20 -19.34 15.11 -7.09
CA LEU A 20 -18.39 16.22 -6.95
C LEU A 20 -18.59 16.98 -5.63
N ILE A 21 -19.84 17.26 -5.26
CA ILE A 21 -20.18 17.89 -3.97
C ILE A 21 -19.74 16.99 -2.82
N ALA A 22 -20.02 15.69 -2.86
CA ALA A 22 -19.61 14.76 -1.81
C ALA A 22 -18.08 14.67 -1.64
N ILE A 23 -17.31 14.90 -2.71
CA ILE A 23 -15.84 14.93 -2.69
C ILE A 23 -15.31 16.27 -2.18
N LEU A 24 -15.84 17.39 -2.69
CA LEU A 24 -15.27 18.72 -2.44
C LEU A 24 -15.80 19.39 -1.17
N LEU A 25 -17.04 19.13 -0.76
CA LEU A 25 -17.65 19.80 0.39
C LEU A 25 -16.86 19.57 1.69
N PRO A 26 -16.43 18.34 2.06
CA PRO A 26 -15.60 18.13 3.24
C PRO A 26 -14.29 18.93 3.19
N VAL A 27 -13.62 18.91 2.04
CA VAL A 27 -12.38 19.66 1.82
C VAL A 27 -12.61 21.16 1.98
N ILE A 28 -13.67 21.71 1.39
CA ILE A 28 -13.98 23.14 1.49
C ILE A 28 -14.26 23.54 2.94
N LEU A 29 -15.05 22.75 3.68
CA LEU A 29 -15.37 23.05 5.08
C LEU A 29 -14.14 22.96 5.99
N GLU A 30 -13.25 22.01 5.72
CA GLU A 30 -11.96 21.90 6.39
C GLU A 30 -11.07 23.13 6.11
N ARG A 31 -11.01 23.57 4.84
CA ARG A 31 -10.22 24.74 4.41
C ARG A 31 -10.68 26.06 5.01
N VAL A 32 -11.98 26.23 5.20
CA VAL A 32 -12.55 27.43 5.84
C VAL A 32 -12.42 27.37 7.37
N GLY A 33 -11.95 26.24 7.93
CA GLY A 33 -11.76 26.06 9.37
C GLY A 33 -13.05 25.78 10.13
N ILE A 34 -14.12 25.38 9.44
CA ILE A 34 -15.41 25.05 10.06
C ILE A 34 -15.34 23.70 10.78
N ILE A 35 -14.58 22.75 10.20
CA ILE A 35 -14.38 21.41 10.75
C ILE A 35 -12.89 21.05 10.75
N SER A 36 -12.49 20.14 11.63
CA SER A 36 -11.13 19.59 11.62
C SER A 36 -10.93 18.56 10.51
N ALA A 37 -9.69 18.37 10.07
CA ALA A 37 -9.33 17.35 9.08
C ALA A 37 -9.77 15.93 9.49
N SER A 38 -9.72 15.63 10.80
CA SER A 38 -10.21 14.36 11.33
C SER A 38 -11.71 14.19 11.07
N ILE A 39 -12.54 15.19 11.39
CA ILE A 39 -13.99 15.12 11.18
C ILE A 39 -14.34 15.08 9.68
N SER A 40 -13.61 15.86 8.87
CA SER A 40 -13.72 15.89 7.41
C SER A 40 -13.57 14.48 6.81
N LEU A 41 -12.45 13.81 7.10
CA LEU A 41 -12.09 12.52 6.52
C LEU A 41 -12.80 11.32 7.16
N SER A 42 -12.95 11.31 8.49
CA SER A 42 -13.44 10.12 9.20
C SER A 42 -14.96 10.05 9.38
N VAL A 43 -15.65 11.18 9.24
CA VAL A 43 -17.10 11.26 9.51
C VAL A 43 -17.84 11.82 8.30
N LEU A 44 -17.53 13.07 7.92
CA LEU A 44 -18.35 13.79 6.94
C LEU A 44 -18.25 13.15 5.54
N GLN A 45 -17.03 12.86 5.07
CA GLN A 45 -16.83 12.26 3.75
C GLN A 45 -17.50 10.88 3.60
N PRO A 46 -17.34 9.90 4.52
CA PRO A 46 -18.07 8.64 4.47
C PRO A 46 -19.59 8.82 4.41
N ILE A 47 -20.16 9.74 5.20
CA ILE A 47 -21.60 10.01 5.23
C ILE A 47 -22.10 10.53 3.88
N LEU A 48 -21.45 11.57 3.33
CA LEU A 48 -21.87 12.19 2.08
C LEU A 48 -21.76 11.21 0.90
N VAL A 49 -20.67 10.45 0.82
CA VAL A 49 -20.47 9.48 -0.25
C VAL A 49 -21.44 8.30 -0.12
N THR A 50 -21.74 7.85 1.11
CA THR A 50 -22.74 6.79 1.32
C THR A 50 -24.14 7.26 0.96
N ALA A 51 -24.52 8.49 1.32
CA ALA A 51 -25.79 9.09 0.90
C ALA A 51 -25.88 9.18 -0.63
N THR A 52 -24.79 9.59 -1.29
CA THR A 52 -24.67 9.63 -2.75
C THR A 52 -24.85 8.24 -3.37
N ALA A 53 -24.27 7.21 -2.76
CA ALA A 53 -24.42 5.81 -3.21
C ALA A 53 -25.85 5.30 -3.06
N LEU A 54 -26.56 5.67 -1.98
CA LEU A 54 -27.96 5.33 -1.77
C LEU A 54 -28.87 5.99 -2.82
N ILE A 55 -28.66 7.27 -3.12
CA ILE A 55 -29.36 7.98 -4.21
C ILE A 55 -29.07 7.29 -5.55
N THR A 56 -27.80 6.99 -5.81
CA THR A 56 -27.40 6.27 -7.03
C THR A 56 -28.13 4.94 -7.15
N ARG A 57 -28.27 4.17 -6.06
CA ARG A 57 -29.00 2.90 -6.03
C ARG A 57 -30.48 3.06 -6.38
N GLN A 58 -31.13 4.13 -5.92
CA GLN A 58 -32.53 4.39 -6.27
C GLN A 58 -32.67 4.68 -7.76
N VAL A 59 -31.75 5.48 -8.32
CA VAL A 59 -31.75 5.85 -9.74
C VAL A 59 -31.43 4.67 -10.66
N THR A 60 -30.47 3.82 -10.27
CA THR A 60 -30.04 2.67 -11.09
C THR A 60 -30.92 1.44 -10.91
N ARG A 61 -31.99 1.52 -10.11
CA ARG A 61 -32.90 0.40 -9.85
C ARG A 61 -33.46 -0.15 -11.17
N GLY A 62 -33.31 -1.47 -11.36
CA GLY A 62 -33.74 -2.17 -12.56
C GLY A 62 -32.75 -2.11 -13.75
N GLN A 63 -31.63 -1.39 -13.62
CA GLN A 63 -30.54 -1.48 -14.59
C GLN A 63 -29.63 -2.66 -14.23
N HIS A 64 -29.37 -3.53 -15.20
CA HIS A 64 -28.48 -4.67 -15.02
C HIS A 64 -27.22 -4.52 -15.87
N ASP A 65 -26.07 -4.71 -15.21
CA ASP A 65 -24.78 -4.75 -15.88
C ASP A 65 -24.62 -6.06 -16.66
N ARG A 66 -24.45 -5.93 -17.99
CA ARG A 66 -24.30 -7.03 -18.97
C ARG A 66 -22.87 -7.57 -19.09
N VAL A 67 -21.93 -7.15 -18.24
CA VAL A 67 -20.57 -7.67 -18.23
C VAL A 67 -20.59 -9.17 -17.88
N ARG A 68 -19.98 -9.98 -18.75
CA ARG A 68 -19.76 -11.42 -18.51
C ARG A 68 -18.45 -11.66 -17.76
N HIS A 69 -18.36 -12.82 -17.11
CA HIS A 69 -17.14 -13.31 -16.45
C HIS A 69 -16.58 -12.36 -15.37
N LYS A 70 -17.47 -11.70 -14.61
CA LYS A 70 -17.09 -10.70 -13.60
C LYS A 70 -16.08 -11.24 -12.58
N ALA A 71 -16.30 -12.46 -12.09
CA ALA A 71 -15.43 -13.05 -11.09
C ALA A 71 -14.06 -13.51 -11.64
N GLU A 72 -13.95 -13.90 -12.92
CA GLU A 72 -12.63 -14.17 -13.53
C GLU A 72 -11.82 -12.88 -13.69
N LYS A 73 -12.46 -11.79 -14.14
CA LYS A 73 -11.80 -10.48 -14.22
C LYS A 73 -11.33 -9.99 -12.85
N SER A 74 -12.16 -10.19 -11.82
CA SER A 74 -11.78 -9.93 -10.43
C SER A 74 -10.53 -10.71 -10.00
N LEU A 75 -10.44 -12.00 -10.38
CA LEU A 75 -9.30 -12.86 -10.07
C LEU A 75 -8.01 -12.40 -10.76
N ILE A 76 -8.09 -11.99 -12.03
CA ILE A 76 -6.95 -11.43 -12.75
C ILE A 76 -6.41 -10.21 -12.00
N ILE A 77 -7.28 -9.28 -11.61
CA ILE A 77 -6.90 -8.09 -10.85
C ILE A 77 -6.25 -8.47 -9.51
N SER A 78 -6.84 -9.42 -8.77
CA SER A 78 -6.27 -9.88 -7.50
C SER A 78 -4.89 -10.52 -7.65
N SER A 79 -4.65 -11.22 -8.76
CA SER A 79 -3.36 -11.84 -9.07
C SER A 79 -2.30 -10.78 -9.35
N VAL A 80 -2.64 -9.77 -10.17
CA VAL A 80 -1.75 -8.63 -10.45
C VAL A 80 -1.42 -7.86 -9.18
N LEU A 81 -2.42 -7.58 -8.33
CA LEU A 81 -2.22 -6.91 -7.05
C LEU A 81 -1.29 -7.72 -6.13
N SER A 82 -1.45 -9.03 -6.07
CA SER A 82 -0.62 -9.91 -5.23
C SER A 82 0.83 -9.90 -5.68
N VAL A 83 1.06 -10.10 -6.99
CA VAL A 83 2.41 -10.07 -7.55
C VAL A 83 3.04 -8.69 -7.35
N TRP A 84 2.29 -7.62 -7.64
CA TRP A 84 2.77 -6.27 -7.43
C TRP A 84 3.10 -5.99 -5.95
N PHE A 85 2.26 -6.43 -5.02
CA PHE A 85 2.50 -6.24 -3.59
C PHE A 85 3.76 -6.99 -3.12
N VAL A 86 3.97 -8.22 -3.60
CA VAL A 86 5.20 -8.97 -3.31
C VAL A 86 6.41 -8.21 -3.86
N LEU A 87 6.37 -7.75 -5.11
CA LEU A 87 7.48 -7.00 -5.71
C LEU A 87 7.73 -5.66 -4.99
N TYR A 88 6.66 -4.93 -4.67
CA TYR A 88 6.70 -3.69 -3.89
C TYR A 88 7.37 -3.95 -2.55
N PHE A 89 6.92 -4.96 -1.81
CA PHE A 89 7.49 -5.28 -0.51
C PHE A 89 8.96 -5.72 -0.62
N LEU A 90 9.29 -6.63 -1.54
CA LEU A 90 10.67 -7.09 -1.76
C LEU A 90 11.62 -5.97 -2.17
N SER A 91 11.14 -4.94 -2.88
CA SER A 91 11.97 -3.77 -3.20
C SER A 91 12.43 -3.01 -1.95
N GLY A 92 11.71 -3.15 -0.82
CA GLY A 92 12.11 -2.66 0.50
C GLY A 92 13.44 -3.21 0.98
N LEU A 93 13.86 -4.39 0.48
CA LEU A 93 15.21 -4.89 0.71
C LEU A 93 16.25 -3.92 0.14
N ALA A 94 16.01 -3.36 -1.06
CA ALA A 94 16.91 -2.42 -1.74
C ALA A 94 16.91 -1.02 -1.11
N VAL A 95 15.73 -0.51 -0.76
CA VAL A 95 15.53 0.88 -0.31
C VAL A 95 15.37 1.04 1.20
N THR A 96 15.51 -0.04 1.97
CA THR A 96 15.21 -0.15 3.41
C THR A 96 13.71 -0.02 3.74
N TYR A 97 13.34 -0.35 4.98
CA TYR A 97 11.97 -0.27 5.48
C TYR A 97 11.80 0.87 6.49
N VAL A 98 10.59 1.40 6.56
CA VAL A 98 10.14 2.35 7.58
C VAL A 98 8.83 1.87 8.19
N ASN A 99 8.61 2.20 9.48
CA ASN A 99 7.34 1.91 10.13
C ASN A 99 6.22 2.71 9.48
N ASN A 100 5.10 2.06 9.23
CA ASN A 100 3.93 2.67 8.65
C ASN A 100 3.15 3.44 9.74
N ALA A 101 3.17 4.77 9.64
CA ALA A 101 2.47 5.65 10.58
C ALA A 101 0.96 5.43 10.62
N VAL A 102 0.35 4.85 9.57
CA VAL A 102 -1.09 4.55 9.53
C VAL A 102 -1.45 3.15 10.02
N ALA A 103 -0.46 2.36 10.48
CA ALA A 103 -0.62 0.98 10.94
C ALA A 103 0.15 0.71 12.25
N VAL A 104 0.10 1.67 13.19
CA VAL A 104 0.82 1.59 14.47
C VAL A 104 0.30 0.44 15.35
N ASN A 105 -1.02 0.21 15.36
CA ASN A 105 -1.64 -0.88 16.10
C ASN A 105 -2.83 -1.46 15.30
N TRP A 106 -3.27 -2.67 15.66
CA TRP A 106 -4.33 -3.38 14.93
C TRP A 106 -5.68 -2.63 14.95
N GLN A 107 -5.96 -1.86 16.01
CA GLN A 107 -7.19 -1.06 16.11
C GLN A 107 -7.20 0.07 15.07
N THR A 108 -6.08 0.78 14.92
CA THR A 108 -5.89 1.82 13.90
C THR A 108 -6.02 1.22 12.50
N VAL A 109 -5.46 0.04 12.25
CA VAL A 109 -5.62 -0.67 10.97
C VAL A 109 -7.10 -0.94 10.69
N VAL A 110 -7.85 -1.50 11.64
CA VAL A 110 -9.28 -1.81 11.47
C VAL A 110 -10.10 -0.54 11.25
N ILE A 111 -9.86 0.52 12.04
CA ILE A 111 -10.57 1.80 11.91
C ILE A 111 -10.27 2.44 10.55
N ASN A 112 -9.02 2.44 10.11
CA ASN A 112 -8.63 2.99 8.81
C ASN A 112 -9.25 2.19 7.66
N LEU A 113 -9.19 0.85 7.71
CA LEU A 113 -9.82 -0.01 6.71
C LEU A 113 -11.33 0.21 6.64
N ALA A 114 -12.01 0.33 7.78
CA ALA A 114 -13.43 0.63 7.80
C ALA A 114 -13.73 2.02 7.20
N THR A 115 -13.01 3.04 7.65
CA THR A 115 -13.23 4.43 7.25
C THR A 115 -12.96 4.65 5.76
N PHE A 116 -11.76 4.29 5.29
CA PHE A 116 -11.36 4.47 3.90
C PHE A 116 -12.00 3.43 2.98
N GLY A 117 -12.21 2.20 3.45
CA GLY A 117 -12.82 1.12 2.69
C GLY A 117 -14.30 1.38 2.39
N VAL A 118 -15.09 1.81 3.38
CA VAL A 118 -16.51 2.16 3.17
C VAL A 118 -16.64 3.33 2.19
N THR A 119 -15.87 4.40 2.42
CA THR A 119 -15.85 5.57 1.54
C THR A 119 -15.51 5.19 0.11
N ALA A 120 -14.45 4.40 -0.06
CA ALA A 120 -14.02 3.97 -1.39
C ALA A 120 -15.04 3.05 -2.06
N ALA A 121 -15.61 2.08 -1.35
CA ALA A 121 -16.62 1.18 -1.91
C ALA A 121 -17.88 1.93 -2.35
N ALA A 122 -18.35 2.88 -1.53
CA ALA A 122 -19.49 3.72 -1.87
C ALA A 122 -19.17 4.61 -3.10
N LEU A 123 -17.97 5.17 -3.18
CA LEU A 123 -17.55 6.00 -4.31
C LEU A 123 -17.43 5.22 -5.62
N GLU A 124 -16.89 4.00 -5.57
CA GLU A 124 -16.82 3.11 -6.73
C GLU A 124 -18.20 2.64 -7.19
N TYR A 125 -19.12 2.42 -6.24
CA TYR A 125 -20.53 2.13 -6.55
C TYR A 125 -21.18 3.28 -7.31
N VAL A 126 -20.96 4.52 -6.87
CA VAL A 126 -21.45 5.73 -7.54
C VAL A 126 -20.88 5.81 -8.95
N ARG A 127 -19.56 5.64 -9.10
CA ARG A 127 -18.88 5.63 -10.41
C ARG A 127 -19.47 4.57 -11.34
N HIS A 128 -19.67 3.36 -10.84
CA HIS A 128 -20.27 2.26 -11.60
C HIS A 128 -21.69 2.61 -12.08
N GLY A 129 -22.52 3.18 -11.19
CA GLY A 129 -23.87 3.59 -11.53
C GLY A 129 -23.92 4.67 -12.62
N ILE A 130 -23.05 5.68 -12.54
CA ILE A 130 -22.92 6.73 -13.56
C ILE A 130 -22.53 6.11 -14.92
N MET A 131 -21.54 5.22 -14.94
CA MET A 131 -21.10 4.55 -16.18
C MET A 131 -22.18 3.64 -16.77
N LEU A 132 -22.95 2.96 -15.93
CA LEU A 132 -24.07 2.11 -16.36
C LEU A 132 -25.17 2.94 -17.07
N LEU A 133 -25.50 4.11 -16.52
CA LEU A 133 -26.51 5.02 -17.07
C LEU A 133 -26.02 5.79 -18.31
N GLY A 134 -24.72 6.06 -18.40
CA GLY A 134 -24.10 6.81 -19.50
C GLY A 134 -24.15 6.10 -20.86
N GLY A 135 -24.23 4.77 -20.86
CA GLY A 135 -24.40 3.95 -22.05
C GLY A 135 -23.16 3.83 -22.94
N ARG A 136 -23.13 2.77 -23.77
CA ARG A 136 -21.92 2.39 -24.55
C ARG A 136 -21.42 3.43 -25.55
N ARG A 137 -22.32 4.24 -26.11
CA ARG A 137 -22.02 5.21 -27.17
C ARG A 137 -21.13 6.37 -26.70
N ASN A 138 -21.19 6.69 -25.42
CA ASN A 138 -20.52 7.86 -24.84
C ASN A 138 -19.32 7.50 -23.94
N VAL A 139 -18.97 6.22 -23.84
CA VAL A 139 -18.00 5.67 -22.86
C VAL A 139 -16.66 6.36 -22.89
N VAL A 140 -16.10 6.64 -24.07
CA VAL A 140 -14.75 7.22 -24.17
C VAL A 140 -14.73 8.63 -23.56
N TRP A 141 -15.63 9.51 -24.00
CA TRP A 141 -15.62 10.89 -23.55
C TRP A 141 -16.19 11.07 -22.14
N LEU A 142 -17.26 10.35 -21.80
CA LEU A 142 -17.81 10.32 -20.45
C LEU A 142 -16.80 9.71 -19.46
N GLY A 143 -16.06 8.69 -19.90
CA GLY A 143 -15.00 8.05 -19.12
C GLY A 143 -13.86 9.00 -18.81
N VAL A 144 -13.46 9.88 -19.73
CA VAL A 144 -12.46 10.92 -19.45
C VAL A 144 -12.97 11.89 -18.38
N ILE A 145 -14.21 12.39 -18.50
CA ILE A 145 -14.80 13.31 -17.51
C ILE A 145 -14.84 12.65 -16.13
N ILE A 146 -15.34 11.43 -16.06
CA ILE A 146 -15.49 10.69 -14.79
C ILE A 146 -14.12 10.34 -14.22
N GLY A 147 -13.17 9.91 -15.05
CA GLY A 147 -11.79 9.65 -14.64
C GLY A 147 -11.16 10.88 -13.98
N THR A 148 -11.30 12.05 -14.59
CA THR A 148 -10.80 13.31 -14.00
C THR A 148 -11.56 13.72 -12.75
N LEU A 149 -12.90 13.61 -12.72
CA LEU A 149 -13.70 13.98 -11.57
C LEU A 149 -13.32 13.18 -10.33
N PHE A 150 -13.19 11.86 -10.48
CA PHE A 150 -12.89 10.98 -9.36
C PHE A 150 -11.40 10.93 -9.01
N SER A 151 -10.50 11.41 -9.86
CA SER A 151 -9.08 11.53 -9.48
C SER A 151 -8.89 12.61 -8.40
N VAL A 152 -9.76 13.63 -8.38
CA VAL A 152 -9.76 14.68 -7.35
C VAL A 152 -9.86 14.11 -5.93
N GLN A 153 -10.63 13.04 -5.74
CA GLN A 153 -10.79 12.41 -4.42
C GLN A 153 -9.50 11.78 -3.89
N GLN A 154 -8.56 11.43 -4.77
CA GLN A 154 -7.31 10.77 -4.39
C GLN A 154 -6.18 11.77 -4.12
N ILE A 155 -6.40 13.06 -4.40
CA ILE A 155 -5.38 14.10 -4.28
C ILE A 155 -5.55 14.79 -2.93
N SER A 156 -4.48 14.83 -2.13
CA SER A 156 -4.46 15.56 -0.86
C SER A 156 -4.23 17.05 -1.11
N PHE A 157 -5.26 17.87 -0.92
CA PHE A 157 -5.17 19.31 -1.13
C PHE A 157 -4.15 19.98 -0.19
N SER A 158 -3.92 19.43 1.00
CA SER A 158 -2.93 19.95 1.96
C SER A 158 -1.49 20.00 1.41
N GLN A 159 -1.17 19.18 0.40
CA GLN A 159 0.16 19.19 -0.23
C GLN A 159 0.44 20.50 -0.99
N PHE A 160 -0.61 21.18 -1.45
CA PHE A 160 -0.49 22.41 -2.23
C PHE A 160 -0.23 23.65 -1.37
N ASP A 161 -0.51 23.58 -0.06
CA ASP A 161 -0.34 24.73 0.85
C ASP A 161 1.12 25.12 1.04
N ASN A 162 1.98 24.11 0.96
CA ASN A 162 3.41 24.26 1.21
C ASN A 162 4.22 24.30 -0.09
N ALA A 163 3.55 24.26 -1.25
CA ALA A 163 4.21 24.24 -2.55
C ALA A 163 4.61 25.65 -2.99
N ALA A 164 5.84 26.05 -2.67
CA ALA A 164 6.39 27.36 -3.05
C ALA A 164 7.33 27.29 -4.28
N SER A 165 7.85 26.11 -4.61
CA SER A 165 8.86 25.94 -5.66
C SER A 165 8.39 25.03 -6.81
N ILE A 166 8.98 25.20 -8.00
CA ILE A 166 8.77 24.32 -9.16
C ILE A 166 9.10 22.86 -8.81
N ALA A 167 10.10 22.64 -7.95
CA ALA A 167 10.45 21.32 -7.46
C ALA A 167 9.31 20.69 -6.64
N ASP A 168 8.61 21.47 -5.80
CA ASP A 168 7.50 20.96 -5.00
C ASP A 168 6.28 20.65 -5.88
N PHE A 169 5.98 21.49 -6.88
CA PHE A 169 4.96 21.17 -7.88
C PHE A 169 5.29 19.88 -8.66
N THR A 170 6.57 19.67 -8.99
CA THR A 170 7.02 18.44 -9.66
C THR A 170 6.83 17.22 -8.76
N LYS A 171 7.21 17.32 -7.47
CA LYS A 171 7.00 16.25 -6.47
C LYS A 171 5.52 15.88 -6.35
N ILE A 172 4.63 16.87 -6.25
CA ILE A 172 3.17 16.63 -6.13
C ILE A 172 2.65 16.00 -7.42
N THR A 173 3.11 16.46 -8.58
CA THR A 173 2.65 15.94 -9.87
C THR A 173 2.97 14.45 -10.01
N VAL A 174 4.22 14.07 -9.75
CA VAL A 174 4.67 12.68 -9.92
C VAL A 174 4.15 11.78 -8.82
N SER A 175 4.14 12.22 -7.57
CA SER A 175 3.78 11.36 -6.43
C SER A 175 2.28 11.27 -6.16
N SER A 176 1.50 12.26 -6.58
CA SER A 176 0.07 12.40 -6.25
C SER A 176 -0.81 12.48 -7.49
N LEU A 177 -0.60 13.48 -8.37
CA LEU A 177 -1.50 13.74 -9.51
C LEU A 177 -1.51 12.60 -10.54
N VAL A 178 -0.34 12.17 -11.02
CA VAL A 178 -0.22 11.13 -12.05
C VAL A 178 -0.79 9.79 -11.58
N PRO A 179 -0.43 9.26 -10.39
CA PRO A 179 -1.02 8.03 -9.88
C PRO A 179 -2.53 8.14 -9.64
N ALA A 180 -3.00 9.25 -9.08
CA ALA A 180 -4.43 9.49 -8.84
C ALA A 180 -5.23 9.44 -10.14
N PHE A 181 -4.72 10.11 -11.19
CA PHE A 181 -5.34 10.12 -12.50
C PHE A 181 -5.31 8.73 -13.15
N ALA A 182 -4.14 8.07 -13.18
CA ALA A 182 -4.00 6.73 -13.76
C ALA A 182 -4.93 5.71 -13.09
N SER A 183 -4.96 5.70 -11.76
CA SER A 183 -5.84 4.87 -10.94
C SER A 183 -7.33 5.14 -11.22
N SER A 184 -7.72 6.42 -11.29
CA SER A 184 -9.11 6.80 -11.55
C SER A 184 -9.57 6.45 -12.98
N VAL A 185 -8.71 6.65 -13.97
CA VAL A 185 -8.96 6.26 -15.37
C VAL A 185 -9.11 4.74 -15.46
N LEU A 186 -8.22 3.97 -14.83
CA LEU A 186 -8.33 2.52 -14.75
C LEU A 186 -9.67 2.10 -14.13
N LEU A 187 -10.03 2.64 -12.97
CA LEU A 187 -11.29 2.26 -12.31
C LEU A 187 -12.52 2.63 -13.15
N THR A 188 -12.45 3.74 -13.90
CA THR A 188 -13.51 4.12 -14.84
C THR A 188 -13.58 3.15 -16.02
N TYR A 189 -12.44 2.68 -16.51
CA TYR A 189 -12.37 1.61 -17.51
C TYR A 189 -12.96 0.30 -16.97
N LEU A 190 -12.56 -0.14 -15.78
CA LEU A 190 -13.06 -1.35 -15.11
C LEU A 190 -14.57 -1.28 -14.86
N ALA A 191 -15.11 -0.10 -14.52
CA ALA A 191 -16.54 0.10 -14.35
C ALA A 191 -17.35 -0.32 -15.57
N PHE A 192 -16.78 -0.13 -16.76
CA PHE A 192 -17.42 -0.46 -18.02
C PHE A 192 -17.07 -1.85 -18.55
N THR A 193 -15.82 -2.30 -18.37
CA THR A 193 -15.32 -3.55 -18.98
C THR A 193 -15.39 -4.76 -18.07
N ALA A 194 -15.28 -4.55 -16.75
CA ALA A 194 -15.05 -5.60 -15.76
C ALA A 194 -16.09 -5.65 -14.62
N GLY A 195 -16.92 -4.60 -14.50
CA GLY A 195 -18.02 -4.50 -13.54
C GLY A 195 -17.57 -4.09 -12.14
N LEU A 196 -18.55 -3.90 -11.24
CA LEU A 196 -18.32 -3.37 -9.89
C LEU A 196 -17.36 -4.23 -9.04
N GLY A 197 -17.48 -5.55 -9.08
CA GLY A 197 -16.61 -6.44 -8.27
C GLY A 197 -15.12 -6.27 -8.59
N SER A 198 -14.81 -6.05 -9.86
CA SER A 198 -13.45 -5.78 -10.34
C SER A 198 -12.93 -4.42 -9.87
N GLN A 199 -13.79 -3.38 -9.88
CA GLN A 199 -13.44 -2.06 -9.31
C GLN A 199 -13.15 -2.16 -7.81
N LEU A 200 -14.02 -2.85 -7.07
CA LEU A 200 -13.86 -3.02 -5.62
C LEU A 200 -12.60 -3.82 -5.29
N THR A 201 -12.31 -4.88 -6.06
CA THR A 201 -11.08 -5.67 -5.87
C THR A 201 -9.83 -4.81 -6.03
N TYR A 202 -9.75 -4.00 -7.09
CA TYR A 202 -8.64 -3.07 -7.29
C TYR A 202 -8.56 -2.05 -6.15
N ARG A 203 -9.67 -1.33 -5.88
CA ARG A 203 -9.68 -0.20 -4.96
C ARG A 203 -9.44 -0.62 -3.51
N LEU A 204 -10.11 -1.67 -3.05
CA LEU A 204 -9.94 -2.19 -1.69
C LEU A 204 -8.59 -2.90 -1.55
N GLY A 205 -8.07 -3.53 -2.60
CA GLY A 205 -6.71 -4.08 -2.62
C GLY A 205 -5.65 -3.00 -2.41
N VAL A 206 -5.74 -1.88 -3.12
CA VAL A 206 -4.85 -0.71 -2.93
C VAL A 206 -4.93 -0.18 -1.49
N ILE A 207 -6.13 -0.05 -0.94
CA ILE A 207 -6.35 0.39 0.45
C ILE A 207 -5.73 -0.62 1.43
N ALA A 208 -5.90 -1.91 1.21
CA ALA A 208 -5.29 -2.94 2.05
C ALA A 208 -3.76 -2.83 2.04
N VAL A 209 -3.13 -2.62 0.88
CA VAL A 209 -1.67 -2.42 0.80
C VAL A 209 -1.22 -1.15 1.54
N MET A 210 -2.04 -0.10 1.58
CA MET A 210 -1.69 1.14 2.26
C MET A 210 -1.79 1.04 3.79
N PHE A 211 -2.80 0.35 4.31
CA PHE A 211 -3.15 0.38 5.74
C PHE A 211 -2.84 -0.89 6.52
N VAL A 212 -2.65 -2.04 5.87
CA VAL A 212 -2.39 -3.32 6.57
C VAL A 212 -0.91 -3.50 6.94
N PRO A 213 0.05 -3.22 6.05
CA PRO A 213 1.48 -3.36 6.36
C PRO A 213 1.91 -2.44 7.51
N PRO A 214 2.48 -2.95 8.62
CA PRO A 214 3.07 -2.10 9.66
C PRO A 214 4.46 -1.60 9.28
N ILE A 215 5.10 -2.22 8.28
CA ILE A 215 6.35 -1.76 7.67
C ILE A 215 6.15 -1.64 6.17
N ILE A 216 6.70 -0.58 5.60
CA ILE A 216 6.65 -0.30 4.17
C ILE A 216 8.06 0.04 3.65
N PRO A 217 8.37 -0.26 2.38
CA PRO A 217 9.57 0.23 1.73
C PRO A 217 9.70 1.76 1.91
N LYS A 218 10.90 2.23 2.27
CA LYS A 218 11.22 3.66 2.41
C LYS A 218 11.41 4.30 1.03
N TYR A 219 10.31 4.44 0.30
CA TYR A 219 10.30 5.03 -1.02
C TYR A 219 10.43 6.55 -0.97
N ASP A 220 11.24 7.08 -1.87
CA ASP A 220 11.18 8.49 -2.22
C ASP A 220 9.87 8.81 -2.96
N TRP A 221 9.54 10.10 -3.04
CA TRP A 221 8.29 10.61 -3.64
C TRP A 221 8.07 10.11 -5.08
N TYR A 222 9.14 10.00 -5.89
CA TYR A 222 9.03 9.55 -7.28
C TYR A 222 8.84 8.03 -7.38
N MET A 223 9.52 7.25 -6.54
CA MET A 223 9.37 5.79 -6.49
C MET A 223 7.93 5.40 -6.13
N THR A 224 7.36 6.11 -5.16
CA THR A 224 5.94 5.97 -4.79
C THR A 224 5.03 6.22 -5.98
N GLY A 225 5.23 7.33 -6.69
CA GLY A 225 4.45 7.66 -7.88
C GLY A 225 4.56 6.62 -8.99
N ILE A 226 5.78 6.16 -9.29
CA ILE A 226 6.03 5.13 -10.31
C ILE A 226 5.36 3.81 -9.92
N ALA A 227 5.50 3.36 -8.67
CA ALA A 227 4.98 2.08 -8.23
C ALA A 227 3.45 2.01 -8.33
N TRP A 228 2.74 3.04 -7.86
CA TRP A 228 1.27 3.08 -7.94
C TRP A 228 0.77 3.25 -9.38
N THR A 229 1.47 4.05 -10.19
CA THR A 229 1.13 4.20 -11.62
C THR A 229 1.36 2.88 -12.37
N ALA A 230 2.46 2.20 -12.10
CA ALA A 230 2.78 0.90 -12.69
C ALA A 230 1.76 -0.17 -12.30
N LEU A 231 1.24 -0.15 -11.07
CA LEU A 231 0.14 -1.02 -10.66
C LEU A 231 -1.11 -0.77 -11.51
N ALA A 232 -1.51 0.50 -11.66
CA ALA A 232 -2.70 0.85 -12.45
C ALA A 232 -2.54 0.42 -13.93
N VAL A 233 -1.37 0.65 -14.52
CA VAL A 233 -1.06 0.25 -15.89
C VAL A 233 -1.00 -1.28 -16.01
N GLY A 234 -0.39 -1.98 -15.06
CA GLY A 234 -0.29 -3.44 -15.06
C GLY A 234 -1.66 -4.11 -15.00
N VAL A 235 -2.57 -3.59 -14.18
CA VAL A 235 -3.96 -4.07 -14.11
C VAL A 235 -4.71 -3.79 -15.41
N TYR A 236 -4.53 -2.61 -16.02
CA TYR A 236 -5.10 -2.31 -17.33
C TYR A 236 -4.64 -3.31 -18.39
N ILE A 237 -3.32 -3.54 -18.51
CA ILE A 237 -2.74 -4.46 -19.50
C ILE A 237 -3.25 -5.88 -19.29
N ALA A 238 -3.33 -6.35 -18.04
CA ALA A 238 -3.80 -7.70 -17.72
C ALA A 238 -5.26 -7.91 -18.12
N ILE A 239 -6.12 -6.90 -17.91
CA ILE A 239 -7.53 -6.99 -18.30
C ILE A 239 -7.72 -6.86 -19.80
N ASP A 240 -6.97 -5.98 -20.46
CA ASP A 240 -7.10 -5.75 -21.90
C ASP A 240 -6.61 -6.96 -22.72
N ARG A 241 -5.49 -7.59 -22.30
CA ARG A 241 -4.99 -8.82 -22.92
C ARG A 241 -5.98 -9.98 -22.80
N ASN A 242 -6.54 -10.21 -21.62
CA ASN A 242 -7.49 -11.30 -21.38
C ASN A 242 -8.93 -10.99 -21.84
N ARG A 243 -9.15 -9.93 -22.62
CA ARG A 243 -10.49 -9.52 -23.06
C ARG A 243 -11.06 -10.45 -24.15
N HIS A 244 -10.21 -11.07 -24.95
CA HIS A 244 -10.60 -11.86 -26.13
C HIS A 244 -10.74 -13.37 -25.86
N ASP A 245 -10.09 -13.90 -24.81
CA ASP A 245 -9.98 -15.35 -24.59
C ASP A 245 -11.15 -15.98 -23.80
N ILE A 246 -12.09 -15.17 -23.29
CA ILE A 246 -13.15 -15.64 -22.38
C ILE A 246 -14.40 -16.08 -23.16
N ALA A 247 -14.21 -16.98 -24.11
CA ALA A 247 -15.25 -17.55 -24.94
C ALA A 247 -15.22 -19.08 -24.87
N GLU A 248 -15.29 -19.67 -23.67
CA GLU A 248 -15.90 -21.00 -23.39
C GLU A 248 -15.76 -21.41 -21.91
N PRO A 249 -16.85 -21.64 -21.16
CA PRO A 249 -16.75 -22.12 -19.78
C PRO A 249 -16.88 -23.64 -19.70
N THR A 250 -15.77 -24.35 -19.43
CA THR A 250 -15.81 -25.78 -19.04
C THR A 250 -15.82 -25.92 -17.51
N ARG A 251 -16.61 -26.87 -17.01
CA ARG A 251 -16.82 -27.18 -15.56
C ARG A 251 -15.54 -27.39 -14.74
N HIS A 252 -14.39 -27.61 -15.38
CA HIS A 252 -13.10 -27.78 -14.71
C HIS A 252 -12.56 -26.49 -14.06
N HIS A 253 -13.01 -25.32 -14.52
CA HIS A 253 -12.53 -24.02 -14.02
C HIS A 253 -13.07 -23.64 -12.62
N GLN A 254 -14.05 -24.36 -12.06
CA GLN A 254 -14.57 -24.05 -10.71
C GLN A 254 -13.59 -24.47 -9.60
N ARG A 255 -12.94 -25.64 -9.71
CA ARG A 255 -11.97 -26.11 -8.70
C ARG A 255 -10.64 -25.34 -8.74
N ALA A 256 -10.21 -24.89 -9.92
CA ALA A 256 -9.05 -23.99 -10.05
C ALA A 256 -9.32 -22.63 -9.39
N ARG A 257 -10.58 -22.16 -9.46
CA ARG A 257 -11.06 -20.93 -8.80
C ARG A 257 -10.93 -21.00 -7.28
N ASP A 258 -11.36 -22.12 -6.69
CA ASP A 258 -11.27 -22.31 -5.24
C ASP A 258 -9.83 -22.48 -4.79
N THR A 259 -9.02 -23.22 -5.55
CA THR A 259 -7.60 -23.40 -5.24
C THR A 259 -6.82 -22.08 -5.34
N GLN A 260 -7.09 -21.25 -6.34
CA GLN A 260 -6.46 -19.94 -6.50
C GLN A 260 -6.92 -18.94 -5.43
N ASN A 261 -8.21 -18.96 -5.04
CA ASN A 261 -8.74 -18.17 -3.93
C ASN A 261 -8.12 -18.59 -2.58
N ILE A 262 -8.00 -19.89 -2.34
CA ILE A 262 -7.38 -20.44 -1.12
C ILE A 262 -5.88 -20.10 -1.11
N ALA A 263 -5.17 -20.30 -2.22
CA ALA A 263 -3.76 -19.92 -2.33
C ALA A 263 -3.55 -18.41 -2.14
N PHE A 264 -4.44 -17.57 -2.67
CA PHE A 264 -4.44 -16.12 -2.47
C PHE A 264 -4.67 -15.74 -1.01
N VAL A 265 -5.68 -16.33 -0.36
CA VAL A 265 -5.96 -16.11 1.08
C VAL A 265 -4.78 -16.62 1.92
N ILE A 266 -4.16 -17.75 1.59
CA ILE A 266 -2.99 -18.28 2.29
C ILE A 266 -1.78 -17.36 2.10
N VAL A 267 -1.49 -16.89 0.88
CA VAL A 267 -0.37 -15.98 0.60
C VAL A 267 -0.59 -14.63 1.27
N MET A 268 -1.81 -14.09 1.22
CA MET A 268 -2.17 -12.86 1.94
C MET A 268 -2.10 -13.06 3.45
N ILE A 269 -2.62 -14.15 4.01
CA ILE A 269 -2.48 -14.44 5.45
C ILE A 269 -1.00 -14.63 5.81
N ALA A 270 -0.22 -15.36 5.03
CA ALA A 270 1.20 -15.58 5.28
C ALA A 270 1.99 -14.27 5.23
N LEU A 271 1.73 -13.43 4.22
CA LEU A 271 2.34 -12.11 4.11
C LEU A 271 1.85 -11.17 5.22
N ILE A 272 0.56 -11.12 5.52
CA ILE A 272 0.00 -10.31 6.62
C ILE A 272 0.56 -10.78 7.96
N SER A 273 0.64 -12.07 8.24
CA SER A 273 1.22 -12.64 9.48
C SER A 273 2.72 -12.39 9.57
N PHE A 274 3.45 -12.52 8.46
CA PHE A 274 4.86 -12.15 8.37
C PHE A 274 5.06 -10.65 8.62
N MET A 275 4.18 -9.81 8.07
CA MET A 275 4.32 -8.35 8.12
C MET A 275 3.82 -7.76 9.45
N THR A 276 2.71 -8.24 10.00
CA THR A 276 2.13 -7.81 11.29
C THR A 276 3.00 -8.17 12.51
N GLY A 277 4.11 -8.87 12.30
CA GLY A 277 4.98 -9.31 13.39
C GLY A 277 4.36 -10.42 14.23
N ALA A 278 3.30 -11.09 13.75
CA ALA A 278 2.82 -12.34 14.35
C ALA A 278 3.94 -13.40 14.39
N PHE A 279 4.92 -13.23 13.51
CA PHE A 279 6.28 -13.77 13.64
C PHE A 279 7.20 -12.62 14.09
N SER A 280 7.85 -12.74 15.25
CA SER A 280 8.72 -11.71 15.86
C SER A 280 9.97 -11.29 15.06
N TYR A 281 10.01 -11.46 13.75
CA TYR A 281 11.20 -11.50 12.90
C TYR A 281 11.22 -10.35 11.86
N ARG A 282 12.36 -9.66 11.68
CA ARG A 282 12.56 -8.53 10.77
C ARG A 282 13.80 -8.74 9.88
N PRO A 283 13.72 -8.56 8.55
CA PRO A 283 14.90 -8.65 7.69
C PRO A 283 15.78 -7.40 7.78
N GLN A 284 17.10 -7.59 7.88
CA GLN A 284 18.11 -6.54 7.88
C GLN A 284 19.28 -6.93 6.97
N VAL A 285 19.79 -5.99 6.18
CA VAL A 285 20.96 -6.23 5.33
C VAL A 285 22.26 -5.89 6.07
N ILE A 286 23.24 -6.78 6.04
CA ILE A 286 24.57 -6.58 6.61
C ILE A 286 25.38 -5.65 5.70
N MET A 287 25.79 -4.51 6.24
CA MET A 287 26.45 -3.43 5.49
C MET A 287 27.99 -3.47 5.55
N SER A 288 28.56 -4.17 6.54
CA SER A 288 30.00 -4.24 6.83
C SER A 288 30.54 -5.66 6.64
N ASN A 289 31.87 -5.79 6.67
CA ASN A 289 32.57 -7.09 6.72
C ASN A 289 33.00 -7.48 8.15
N SER A 290 32.47 -6.82 9.18
CA SER A 290 32.87 -7.04 10.58
C SER A 290 32.40 -8.39 11.14
N MET A 291 31.46 -9.05 10.48
CA MET A 291 30.93 -10.34 10.90
C MET A 291 31.47 -11.53 10.09
N LYS A 292 32.51 -11.33 9.24
CA LYS A 292 33.14 -12.45 8.54
C LYS A 292 33.79 -13.43 9.54
N PRO A 293 33.80 -14.76 9.27
CA PRO A 293 33.21 -15.45 8.13
C PRO A 293 31.70 -15.76 8.29
N VAL A 294 31.09 -15.44 9.42
CA VAL A 294 29.71 -15.83 9.75
C VAL A 294 28.70 -15.10 8.85
N TYR A 295 28.82 -13.78 8.72
CA TYR A 295 28.03 -12.97 7.80
C TYR A 295 28.91 -12.17 6.85
N GLU A 296 28.65 -12.35 5.56
CA GLU A 296 29.24 -11.54 4.50
C GLU A 296 28.45 -10.25 4.30
N ARG A 297 29.14 -9.18 3.87
CA ARG A 297 28.49 -7.96 3.40
C ARG A 297 27.50 -8.30 2.28
N GLY A 298 26.27 -7.79 2.39
CA GLY A 298 25.18 -8.09 1.46
C GLY A 298 24.36 -9.32 1.82
N ALA A 299 24.65 -10.02 2.92
CA ALA A 299 23.73 -11.00 3.49
C ALA A 299 22.49 -10.32 4.09
N VAL A 300 21.33 -10.94 3.95
CA VAL A 300 20.11 -10.55 4.68
C VAL A 300 20.00 -11.43 5.92
N VAL A 301 19.97 -10.83 7.10
CA VAL A 301 19.72 -11.52 8.36
C VAL A 301 18.30 -11.28 8.83
N ILE A 302 17.71 -12.29 9.46
CA ILE A 302 16.37 -12.21 10.04
C ILE A 302 16.53 -12.03 11.56
N VAL A 303 16.19 -10.84 12.03
CA VAL A 303 16.34 -10.40 13.43
C VAL A 303 15.02 -10.59 14.17
N GLN A 304 15.04 -11.47 15.16
CA GLN A 304 13.92 -11.68 16.07
C GLN A 304 13.96 -10.62 17.17
N LYS A 305 12.90 -9.82 17.33
CA LYS A 305 12.76 -8.93 18.50
C LYS A 305 12.82 -9.79 19.76
N ALA A 306 13.77 -9.50 20.64
CA ALA A 306 14.01 -10.25 21.87
C ALA A 306 13.95 -9.28 23.06
N ASN A 307 13.50 -9.78 24.22
CA ASN A 307 13.71 -9.04 25.46
C ASN A 307 15.22 -9.07 25.76
N PRO A 308 15.84 -7.96 26.20
CA PRO A 308 17.25 -7.98 26.63
C PRO A 308 17.56 -9.05 27.69
N MET A 309 16.56 -9.50 28.45
CA MET A 309 16.68 -10.61 29.40
C MET A 309 16.85 -11.99 28.73
N ASP A 310 16.43 -12.14 27.47
CA ASP A 310 16.50 -13.38 26.70
C ASP A 310 17.84 -13.51 25.93
N VAL A 311 18.60 -12.42 25.83
CA VAL A 311 19.91 -12.39 25.15
C VAL A 311 20.94 -13.15 25.98
N GLN A 312 21.68 -14.04 25.33
CA GLN A 312 22.74 -14.84 25.94
C GLN A 312 24.11 -14.52 25.33
N VAL A 313 25.18 -14.82 26.07
CA VAL A 313 26.55 -14.77 25.54
C VAL A 313 26.65 -15.73 24.35
N GLY A 314 27.19 -15.24 23.24
CA GLY A 314 27.31 -15.97 21.97
C GLY A 314 26.21 -15.63 20.95
N ASP A 315 25.09 -15.03 21.36
CA ASP A 315 24.07 -14.54 20.43
C ASP A 315 24.61 -13.42 19.56
N ILE A 316 24.19 -13.38 18.29
CA ILE A 316 24.46 -12.24 17.42
C ILE A 316 23.26 -11.31 17.50
N VAL A 317 23.50 -10.11 18.00
CA VAL A 317 22.46 -9.13 18.24
C VAL A 317 22.59 -7.96 17.29
N GLN A 318 21.44 -7.38 16.94
CA GLN A 318 21.39 -6.09 16.30
C GLN A 318 21.08 -5.02 17.35
N TYR A 319 21.83 -3.91 17.31
CA TYR A 319 21.65 -2.78 18.21
C TYR A 319 21.84 -1.44 17.48
N GLU A 320 21.37 -0.36 18.09
CA GLU A 320 21.52 1.02 17.58
C GLU A 320 22.67 1.75 18.29
N ALA A 321 23.69 2.14 17.54
CA ALA A 321 24.88 2.85 18.02
C ALA A 321 24.98 4.21 17.33
N THR A 322 25.00 5.31 18.10
CA THR A 322 25.21 6.71 17.64
C THR A 322 24.83 6.99 16.17
N GLY A 323 23.55 6.79 15.84
CA GLY A 323 22.96 7.11 14.52
C GLY A 323 23.00 6.00 13.46
N HIS A 324 23.54 4.82 13.76
CA HIS A 324 23.62 3.69 12.83
C HIS A 324 23.30 2.35 13.52
N SER A 325 22.68 1.42 12.79
CA SER A 325 22.44 0.07 13.28
C SER A 325 23.64 -0.85 13.02
N THR A 326 24.09 -1.56 14.06
CA THR A 326 25.22 -2.48 14.04
C THR A 326 24.77 -3.89 14.42
N THR A 327 25.44 -4.92 13.86
CA THR A 327 25.13 -6.34 14.13
C THR A 327 26.40 -7.05 14.53
N HIS A 328 26.54 -7.41 15.82
CA HIS A 328 27.74 -8.02 16.39
C HIS A 328 27.40 -9.11 17.43
N ARG A 329 28.36 -9.95 17.79
CA ARG A 329 28.20 -11.04 18.75
C ARG A 329 28.34 -10.53 20.17
N VAL A 330 27.45 -10.96 21.07
CA VAL A 330 27.58 -10.71 22.50
C VAL A 330 28.70 -11.59 23.05
N ILE A 331 29.75 -10.96 23.58
CA ILE A 331 30.89 -11.66 24.19
C ILE A 331 30.82 -11.65 25.72
N ALA A 332 30.12 -10.69 26.32
CA ALA A 332 29.87 -10.64 27.76
C ALA A 332 28.56 -9.90 28.07
N ILE A 333 27.97 -10.20 29.22
CA ILE A 333 26.78 -9.54 29.76
C ILE A 333 27.08 -9.13 31.20
N ASP A 334 27.06 -7.82 31.44
CA ASP A 334 27.25 -7.19 32.74
C ASP A 334 25.96 -6.50 33.21
N PHE A 335 26.02 -5.85 34.37
CA PHE A 335 24.93 -5.04 34.90
C PHE A 335 25.34 -3.56 35.00
N THR A 336 24.37 -2.67 34.87
CA THR A 336 24.60 -1.23 34.99
C THR A 336 25.12 -0.87 36.38
N SER A 337 26.11 0.02 36.43
CA SER A 337 26.72 0.51 37.67
C SER A 337 25.87 1.55 38.41
N ASP A 338 24.73 1.96 37.83
CA ASP A 338 23.78 2.93 38.39
C ASP A 338 22.79 2.33 39.42
N GLY A 339 22.92 1.03 39.73
CA GLY A 339 22.04 0.34 40.66
C GLY A 339 20.64 0.00 40.11
N SER A 340 20.37 0.29 38.83
CA SER A 340 19.07 -0.03 38.20
C SER A 340 18.90 -1.51 37.85
N GLY A 341 19.98 -2.30 37.93
CA GLY A 341 19.96 -3.74 37.64
C GLY A 341 19.73 -4.08 36.17
N LYS A 342 19.84 -3.10 35.26
CA LYS A 342 19.70 -3.32 33.81
C LYS A 342 20.95 -4.02 33.27
N ARG A 343 20.78 -4.85 32.24
CA ARG A 343 21.90 -5.52 31.57
C ARG A 343 22.66 -4.56 30.66
N VAL A 344 23.97 -4.71 30.62
CA VAL A 344 24.88 -4.07 29.67
C VAL A 344 25.55 -5.17 28.86
N PHE A 345 25.59 -5.01 27.54
CA PHE A 345 26.12 -6.01 26.63
C PHE A 345 27.45 -5.53 26.07
N LEU A 346 28.48 -6.37 26.18
CA LEU A 346 29.71 -6.16 25.43
C LEU A 346 29.61 -6.94 24.14
N THR A 347 29.64 -6.24 23.01
CA THR A 347 29.56 -6.83 21.67
C THR A 347 30.90 -6.76 20.95
N GLN A 348 31.15 -7.70 20.05
CA GLN A 348 32.30 -7.67 19.15
C GLN A 348 31.92 -8.28 17.80
N GLY A 349 32.36 -7.65 16.70
CA GLY A 349 32.28 -8.25 15.38
C GLY A 349 33.23 -9.43 15.27
N ASP A 350 32.79 -10.54 14.67
CA ASP A 350 33.61 -11.77 14.53
C ASP A 350 34.94 -11.53 13.77
N ASN A 351 35.01 -10.47 12.98
CA ASN A 351 36.20 -9.99 12.24
C ASN A 351 36.68 -8.60 12.71
N SER A 352 36.33 -8.18 13.92
CA SER A 352 36.76 -6.91 14.50
C SER A 352 37.92 -7.13 15.49
N PRO A 353 38.96 -6.26 15.49
CA PRO A 353 40.16 -6.45 16.31
C PRO A 353 39.95 -6.21 17.80
N SER A 354 38.88 -5.50 18.19
CA SER A 354 38.55 -5.19 19.58
C SER A 354 37.03 -5.17 19.81
N PRO A 355 36.57 -5.33 21.07
CA PRO A 355 35.18 -5.13 21.44
C PRO A 355 34.68 -3.71 21.17
N ASP A 356 33.37 -3.58 20.97
CA ASP A 356 32.70 -2.29 20.83
C ASP A 356 32.51 -1.60 22.20
N MET A 357 32.03 -0.36 22.17
CA MET A 357 31.54 0.31 23.38
C MET A 357 30.37 -0.46 24.00
N PRO A 358 30.25 -0.49 25.35
CA PRO A 358 29.16 -1.19 26.02
C PRO A 358 27.78 -0.74 25.54
N VAL A 359 26.94 -1.71 25.19
CA VAL A 359 25.60 -1.52 24.62
C VAL A 359 24.57 -1.65 25.73
N GLN A 360 23.74 -0.63 25.90
CA GLN A 360 22.66 -0.64 26.89
C GLN A 360 21.49 -1.50 26.42
N ALA A 361 20.71 -2.04 27.36
CA ALA A 361 19.58 -2.92 27.06
C ALA A 361 18.51 -2.29 26.15
N ASP A 362 18.31 -0.98 26.23
CA ASP A 362 17.37 -0.22 25.39
C ASP A 362 17.86 -0.03 23.95
N GLN A 363 19.16 -0.21 23.70
CA GLN A 363 19.74 -0.15 22.36
C GLN A 363 19.59 -1.47 21.59
N ILE A 364 19.26 -2.58 22.26
CA ILE A 364 19.08 -3.89 21.63
C ILE A 364 17.77 -3.92 20.83
N VAL A 365 17.91 -4.19 19.53
CA VAL A 365 16.78 -4.34 18.60
C VAL A 365 16.28 -5.78 18.57
N GLY A 366 17.19 -6.76 18.59
CA GLY A 366 16.84 -8.18 18.58
C GLY A 366 18.02 -9.13 18.30
N ILE A 367 17.72 -10.43 18.27
CA ILE A 367 18.68 -11.53 18.04
C ILE A 367 18.55 -12.04 16.60
N VAL A 368 19.66 -12.22 15.90
CA VAL A 368 19.68 -12.83 14.58
C VAL A 368 19.39 -14.33 14.69
N ARG A 369 18.37 -14.81 13.96
CA ARG A 369 17.93 -16.22 13.99
C ARG A 369 18.11 -16.97 12.67
N ALA A 370 18.20 -16.25 11.55
CA ALA A 370 18.42 -16.85 10.25
C ALA A 370 19.19 -15.90 9.33
N GLN A 371 19.78 -16.45 8.29
CA GLN A 371 20.44 -15.71 7.24
C GLN A 371 20.00 -16.19 5.86
N VAL A 372 20.00 -15.26 4.90
CA VAL A 372 19.89 -15.54 3.48
C VAL A 372 21.06 -14.84 2.78
N PRO A 373 22.10 -15.58 2.39
CA PRO A 373 23.28 -14.99 1.76
C PRO A 373 22.94 -14.39 0.39
N TYR A 374 23.72 -13.40 -0.04
CA TYR A 374 23.67 -12.75 -1.36
C TYR A 374 22.42 -11.93 -1.74
N VAL A 375 21.31 -12.04 -1.00
CA VAL A 375 20.03 -11.36 -1.35
C VAL A 375 20.07 -9.84 -1.13
N GLY A 376 20.97 -9.33 -0.29
CA GLY A 376 21.06 -7.90 0.05
C GLY A 376 22.04 -7.10 -0.82
N TYR A 377 22.73 -7.72 -1.78
CA TYR A 377 23.64 -7.01 -2.69
C TYR A 377 23.01 -5.87 -3.49
N PRO A 378 21.77 -5.97 -3.99
CA PRO A 378 21.12 -4.84 -4.67
C PRO A 378 21.05 -3.57 -3.80
N SER A 379 20.79 -3.72 -2.50
CA SER A 379 20.75 -2.62 -1.52
C SER A 379 22.14 -2.04 -1.25
N VAL A 380 23.16 -2.90 -1.20
CA VAL A 380 24.56 -2.50 -1.02
C VAL A 380 25.02 -1.65 -2.20
N TRP A 381 24.76 -2.10 -3.43
CA TRP A 381 25.11 -1.37 -4.64
C TRP A 381 24.39 -0.01 -4.70
N LEU A 382 23.10 0.04 -4.39
CA LEU A 382 22.34 1.29 -4.42
C LEU A 382 22.91 2.36 -3.47
N LYS A 383 23.36 1.96 -2.28
CA LYS A 383 23.99 2.85 -1.28
C LYS A 383 25.40 3.29 -1.68
N GLU A 384 26.13 2.45 -2.42
CA GLU A 384 27.42 2.82 -3.01
C GLU A 384 27.28 3.83 -4.15
N PHE A 385 26.22 3.72 -4.97
CA PHE A 385 25.92 4.69 -6.03
C PHE A 385 25.38 6.04 -5.51
N ALA A 386 24.81 6.08 -4.31
CA ALA A 386 24.27 7.29 -3.68
C ALA A 386 25.30 8.09 -2.85
N LYS A 387 26.55 7.62 -2.78
CA LYS A 387 27.72 8.36 -2.29
C LYS A 387 28.47 8.95 -3.47
#